data_AF-A0A941RZJ0-F1
#
_entry.id   AF-A0A941RZJ0-F1
#
_cell.length_a   1.000
_cell.length_b   1.000
_cell.length_c   1.000
_cell.angle_alpha   90.00
_cell.angle_beta   90.00
_cell.angle_gamma   90.00
#
_symmetry.space_group_name_H-M   'P 1'
#
loop_
_entity.id
_entity.type
_entity.pdbx_description
1 polymer ?
#
loop_
_entity_poly.entity_id
_entity_poly.type
_entity_poly.pdbx_seq_one_letter_code
_entity_poly.pdbx_strand_id
1 'polypeptide(L)'
;MTQSSALKFNLLIIEANRLGRRMKLLDEATADMSEPPYIDECFEGFAALSRDLWGIGTVLSIIRETPNAYINQEALEALRSSVEFAANIDEQEWAKQLLKADSLHNTL
;
A
#
# COMPACT_ATOMS: atom_id res chain seq x y z
N MET A 1 -22.30 19.63 3.13
CA MET A 1 -22.02 18.35 2.41
C MET A 1 -20.54 17.93 2.54
N THR A 2 -19.92 18.06 3.72
CA THR A 2 -18.46 17.89 3.92
C THR A 2 -18.07 16.56 4.58
N GLN A 3 -19.01 15.82 5.17
CA GLN A 3 -18.71 14.55 5.85
C GLN A 3 -18.33 13.40 4.89
N SER A 4 -18.75 13.44 3.62
CA SER A 4 -18.50 12.35 2.66
C SER A 4 -17.04 12.31 2.15
N SER A 5 -16.36 13.44 1.98
CA SER A 5 -14.98 13.47 1.46
C SER A 5 -13.95 13.12 2.56
N ALA A 6 -14.14 13.63 3.77
CA ALA A 6 -13.28 13.32 4.91
C ALA A 6 -13.27 11.82 5.24
N LEU A 7 -14.44 11.18 5.17
CA LEU A 7 -14.56 9.73 5.38
C LEU A 7 -13.85 8.94 4.27
N LYS A 8 -13.95 9.39 3.00
CA LYS A 8 -13.24 8.78 1.87
C LYS A 8 -11.71 8.88 2.01
N PHE A 9 -11.18 10.00 2.49
CA PHE A 9 -9.75 10.14 2.76
C PHE A 9 -9.30 9.23 3.89
N ASN A 10 -10.07 9.14 4.99
CA ASN A 10 -9.73 8.27 6.10
C ASN A 10 -9.60 6.80 5.69
N LEU A 11 -10.54 6.31 4.87
CA LEU A 11 -10.48 4.94 4.38
C LEU A 11 -9.25 4.71 3.50
N LEU A 12 -8.94 5.64 2.59
CA LEU A 12 -7.79 5.52 1.71
C LEU A 12 -6.45 5.61 2.47
N ILE A 13 -6.36 6.46 3.50
CA ILE A 13 -5.19 6.54 4.40
C ILE A 13 -4.97 5.22 5.15
N ILE A 14 -6.03 4.68 5.75
CA ILE A 14 -5.96 3.41 6.49
C ILE A 14 -5.50 2.29 5.57
N GLU A 15 -6.09 2.22 4.38
CA GLU A 15 -5.79 1.16 3.42
C GLU A 15 -4.38 1.28 2.86
N ALA A 16 -3.92 2.48 2.50
CA ALA A 16 -2.56 2.72 2.06
C ALA A 16 -1.53 2.31 3.13
N ASN A 17 -1.73 2.71 4.40
CA ASN A 17 -0.82 2.31 5.47
C ASN A 17 -0.84 0.80 5.75
N ARG A 18 -2.02 0.16 5.69
CA ARG A 18 -2.17 -1.30 5.85
C ARG A 18 -1.39 -2.03 4.77
N LEU A 19 -1.60 -1.66 3.51
CA LEU A 19 -0.93 -2.26 2.36
C LEU A 19 0.57 -1.94 2.35
N GLY A 20 0.97 -0.72 2.71
CA GLY A 20 2.38 -0.32 2.83
C GLY A 20 3.14 -1.22 3.79
N ARG A 21 2.55 -1.53 4.95
CA ARG A 21 3.11 -2.52 5.89
C ARG A 21 3.20 -3.91 5.25
N ARG A 22 2.18 -4.35 4.52
CA ARG A 22 2.17 -5.69 3.90
C ARG A 22 3.18 -5.83 2.77
N MET A 23 3.36 -4.79 1.95
CA MET A 23 4.40 -4.77 0.93
C MET A 23 5.80 -4.82 1.55
N LYS A 24 6.04 -4.14 2.68
CA LYS A 24 7.31 -4.27 3.42
C LYS A 24 7.59 -5.72 3.86
N LEU A 25 6.57 -6.40 4.38
CA LEU A 25 6.72 -7.80 4.80
C LEU A 25 6.94 -8.74 3.59
N LEU A 26 6.30 -8.46 2.45
CA LEU A 26 6.57 -9.21 1.22
C LEU A 26 7.98 -8.95 0.70
N ASP A 27 8.48 -7.73 0.78
CA ASP A 27 9.87 -7.38 0.45
C ASP A 27 10.84 -8.21 1.29
N GLU A 28 10.65 -8.22 2.61
CA GLU A 28 11.47 -8.99 3.56
C GLU A 28 11.38 -10.50 3.28
N ALA A 29 10.17 -11.04 3.05
CA ALA A 29 9.96 -12.46 2.77
C ALA A 29 10.51 -12.93 1.41
N THR A 30 10.69 -12.00 0.47
CA THR A 30 11.21 -12.31 -0.88
C THR A 30 12.69 -11.97 -1.04
N ALA A 31 13.30 -11.25 -0.10
CA ALA A 31 14.69 -10.79 -0.16
C ALA A 31 15.71 -11.93 -0.39
N ASP A 32 15.46 -13.10 0.20
CA ASP A 32 16.34 -14.28 0.12
C ASP A 32 15.86 -15.33 -0.91
N MET A 33 14.80 -15.05 -1.67
CA MET A 33 14.28 -15.97 -2.68
C MET A 33 15.14 -15.92 -3.94
N SER A 34 15.61 -17.08 -4.41
CA SER A 34 16.32 -17.20 -5.68
C SER A 34 15.42 -16.91 -6.89
N GLU A 35 14.12 -17.15 -6.74
CA GLU A 35 13.09 -16.91 -7.75
C GLU A 35 11.90 -16.21 -7.08
N PRO A 36 11.90 -14.87 -6.99
CA PRO A 36 10.75 -14.14 -6.47
C PRO A 36 9.55 -14.31 -7.40
N PRO A 37 8.31 -14.20 -6.87
CA PRO A 37 7.11 -14.29 -7.67
C PRO A 37 7.13 -13.24 -8.80
N TYR A 38 6.78 -13.67 -10.01
CA TYR A 38 6.71 -12.77 -11.16
C TYR A 38 5.57 -11.78 -10.97
N ILE A 39 5.93 -10.52 -10.79
CA ILE A 39 5.04 -9.38 -10.87
C ILE A 39 5.51 -8.57 -12.08
N ASP A 40 4.54 -8.06 -12.85
CA ASP A 40 4.68 -7.26 -14.07
C ASP A 40 6.04 -6.56 -14.30
N GLU A 41 6.51 -6.48 -15.54
CA GLU A 41 7.84 -5.95 -15.91
C GLU A 41 8.07 -4.49 -15.44
N CYS A 42 7.00 -3.73 -15.22
CA CYS A 42 7.07 -2.36 -14.69
C CYS A 42 7.10 -2.27 -13.15
N PHE A 43 7.12 -3.39 -12.43
CA PHE A 43 7.12 -3.41 -10.98
C PHE A 43 8.52 -3.12 -10.40
N GLU A 44 8.67 -1.96 -9.77
CA GLU A 44 9.95 -1.50 -9.18
C GLU A 44 10.32 -2.22 -7.86
N GLY A 45 9.50 -3.15 -7.40
CA GLY A 45 9.74 -3.95 -6.19
C GLY A 45 8.88 -3.55 -4.99
N PHE A 46 8.76 -4.47 -4.03
CA PHE A 46 7.88 -4.29 -2.87
C PHE A 46 8.35 -3.18 -1.92
N ALA A 47 9.66 -2.99 -1.75
CA ALA A 47 10.23 -1.88 -0.99
C ALA A 47 9.78 -0.51 -1.51
N ALA A 48 9.83 -0.30 -2.83
CA ALA A 48 9.43 0.94 -3.47
C ALA A 48 7.93 1.19 -3.28
N LEU A 49 7.11 0.19 -3.62
CA LEU A 49 5.67 0.26 -3.45
C LEU A 49 5.25 0.49 -1.98
N SER A 50 5.94 -0.14 -1.02
CA SER A 50 5.73 0.11 0.41
C SER A 50 5.93 1.59 0.74
N ARG A 51 7.05 2.17 0.31
CA ARG A 51 7.38 3.58 0.56
C ARG A 51 6.34 4.51 -0.04
N ASP A 52 5.91 4.25 -1.26
CA ASP A 52 4.91 5.05 -1.95
C ASP A 52 3.58 5.05 -1.20
N LEU A 53 3.13 3.89 -0.72
CA LEU A 53 1.90 3.76 0.06
C LEU A 53 1.95 4.52 1.40
N TRP A 54 3.08 4.49 2.11
CA TRP A 54 3.29 5.33 3.30
C TRP A 54 3.30 6.83 2.95
N GLY A 55 3.89 7.19 1.81
CA GLY A 55 3.87 8.54 1.26
C GLY A 55 2.45 9.01 0.97
N ILE A 56 1.63 8.18 0.33
CA ILE A 56 0.21 8.43 0.05
C ILE A 56 -0.55 8.67 1.36
N GLY A 57 -0.40 7.77 2.35
CA GLY A 57 -1.04 7.93 3.66
C GLY A 57 -0.66 9.24 4.35
N THR A 58 0.61 9.66 4.22
CA THR A 58 1.13 10.91 4.77
C THR A 58 0.53 12.13 4.07
N VAL A 59 0.57 12.17 2.73
CA VAL A 59 0.05 13.28 1.91
C VAL A 59 -1.44 13.49 2.17
N LEU A 60 -2.23 12.41 2.18
CA LEU A 60 -3.66 12.50 2.43
C LEU A 60 -3.98 12.95 3.86
N SER A 61 -3.15 12.57 4.84
CA SER A 61 -3.30 13.05 6.22
C SER A 61 -3.03 14.56 6.33
N ILE A 62 -1.98 15.06 5.67
CA ILE A 62 -1.67 16.50 5.59
C ILE A 62 -2.81 17.26 4.94
N ILE A 63 -3.32 16.81 3.80
CA ILE A 63 -4.45 17.45 3.11
C ILE A 63 -5.69 17.50 4.01
N ARG A 64 -5.99 16.41 4.71
CA ARG A 64 -7.14 16.32 5.62
C ARG A 64 -7.05 17.32 6.78
N GLU A 65 -5.85 17.52 7.32
CA GLU A 65 -5.61 18.37 8.50
C GLU A 65 -5.39 19.85 8.15
N THR A 66 -5.09 20.14 6.87
CA THR A 66 -4.81 21.49 6.41
C THR A 66 -6.08 22.20 5.95
N PRO A 67 -6.48 23.32 6.57
CA PRO A 67 -7.63 24.11 6.13
C PRO A 67 -7.46 24.59 4.69
N ASN A 68 -8.53 24.49 3.89
CA ASN A 68 -8.55 24.88 2.47
C ASN A 68 -7.57 24.11 1.56
N ALA A 69 -6.91 23.05 2.04
CA ALA A 69 -6.14 22.19 1.18
C ALA A 69 -7.06 21.47 0.19
N TYR A 70 -6.56 21.32 -1.03
CA TYR A 70 -7.27 20.70 -2.13
C TYR A 70 -6.32 19.78 -2.89
N ILE A 71 -6.84 18.62 -3.27
CA ILE A 71 -6.23 17.71 -4.23
C ILE A 71 -7.17 17.63 -5.42
N ASN A 72 -6.61 17.78 -6.62
CA ASN A 72 -7.40 17.62 -7.83
C ASN A 72 -7.77 16.15 -8.06
N GLN A 73 -8.80 15.91 -8.86
CA GLN A 73 -9.36 14.58 -9.06
C GLN A 73 -8.36 13.62 -9.72
N GLU A 74 -7.59 14.08 -10.71
CA GLU A 74 -6.57 13.30 -11.41
C GLU A 74 -5.47 12.81 -10.45
N ALA A 75 -4.99 13.70 -9.58
CA ALA A 75 -4.02 13.34 -8.55
C ALA A 75 -4.61 12.32 -7.57
N LEU A 76 -5.86 12.49 -7.13
CA LEU A 76 -6.52 11.52 -6.24
C LEU A 76 -6.69 10.15 -6.91
N GLU A 77 -7.00 10.11 -8.20
CA GLU A 77 -7.11 8.87 -8.99
C GLU A 77 -5.75 8.19 -9.16
N ALA A 78 -4.68 8.94 -9.40
CA ALA A 78 -3.32 8.39 -9.44
C ALA A 78 -2.94 7.72 -8.11
N LEU A 79 -3.22 8.37 -6.97
CA LEU A 79 -2.95 7.78 -5.65
C LEU A 79 -3.81 6.52 -5.41
N ARG A 80 -5.06 6.50 -5.87
CA ARG A 80 -5.94 5.31 -5.79
C ARG A 80 -5.39 4.16 -6.60
N SER A 81 -4.89 4.41 -7.80
CA SER A 81 -4.33 3.38 -8.68
C SER A 81 -3.16 2.63 -8.00
N SER A 82 -2.27 3.35 -7.31
CA SER A 82 -1.19 2.71 -6.53
C SER A 82 -1.71 1.84 -5.38
N VAL A 83 -2.74 2.30 -4.68
CA VAL A 83 -3.39 1.53 -3.60
C VAL A 83 -4.09 0.28 -4.16
N GLU A 84 -4.80 0.41 -5.28
CA GLU A 84 -5.47 -0.70 -5.95
C GLU A 84 -4.48 -1.74 -6.49
N PHE A 85 -3.36 -1.30 -7.06
CA PHE A 85 -2.28 -2.18 -7.47
C PHE A 85 -1.73 -3.02 -6.30
N ALA A 86 -1.47 -2.37 -5.16
CA ALA A 86 -1.03 -3.06 -3.95
C ALA A 86 -2.10 -4.00 -3.37
N ALA A 87 -3.37 -3.63 -3.45
CA ALA A 87 -4.49 -4.48 -3.04
C ALA A 87 -4.58 -5.74 -3.92
N ASN A 88 -4.40 -5.60 -5.23
CA ASN A 88 -4.37 -6.73 -6.16
C ASN A 88 -3.23 -7.71 -5.84
N ILE A 89 -2.04 -7.20 -5.49
CA ILE A 89 -0.93 -8.03 -4.99
C ILE A 89 -1.33 -8.74 -3.69
N ASP A 90 -1.95 -8.03 -2.75
CA ASP A 90 -2.34 -8.55 -1.45
C ASP A 90 -3.38 -9.68 -1.53
N GLU A 91 -4.21 -9.66 -2.57
CA GLU A 91 -5.22 -10.67 -2.85
C GLU A 91 -4.64 -11.94 -3.48
N GLN A 92 -3.42 -11.90 -4.01
CA GLN A 92 -2.80 -13.06 -4.64
C GLN A 92 -2.47 -14.16 -3.61
N GLU A 93 -2.70 -15.41 -4.00
CA GLU A 93 -2.56 -16.53 -3.07
C GLU A 93 -1.12 -16.75 -2.61
N TRP A 94 -0.14 -16.54 -3.50
CA TRP A 94 1.28 -16.64 -3.14
C TRP A 94 1.66 -15.58 -2.08
N ALA A 95 1.11 -14.36 -2.16
CA ALA A 95 1.41 -13.29 -1.21
C ALA A 95 0.89 -13.65 0.18
N LYS A 96 -0.33 -14.20 0.23
CA LYS A 96 -0.94 -14.70 1.48
C LYS A 96 -0.14 -15.85 2.09
N GLN A 97 0.41 -16.75 1.27
CA GLN A 97 1.21 -17.88 1.73
C GLN A 97 2.55 -17.44 2.32
N LEU A 98 3.26 -16.52 1.64
CA LEU A 98 4.53 -15.98 2.14
C LEU A 98 4.36 -15.29 3.50
N LEU A 99 3.35 -14.43 3.64
CA LEU A 99 3.10 -13.71 4.89
C LEU A 99 2.67 -14.62 6.04
N LYS A 100 2.02 -15.76 5.75
CA LYS A 100 1.72 -16.77 6.78
C LYS A 100 2.98 -17.51 7.22
N ALA A 101 3.85 -17.91 6.28
CA ALA A 101 5.09 -18.62 6.59
C ALA A 101 6.03 -17.78 7.48
N ASP A 102 6.16 -16.49 7.18
CA ASP A 102 6.98 -15.56 7.97
C ASP A 102 6.41 -15.29 9.38
N SER A 103 5.08 -15.22 9.50
CA SER A 103 4.44 -15.05 10.82
C SER A 103 4.74 -16.19 11.79
N LEU A 104 4.95 -17.41 11.28
CA LEU A 104 5.29 -18.59 12.09
C LEU A 104 6.76 -18.59 12.53
N HIS A 105 7.67 -18.03 11.72
CA HIS A 105 9.08 -17.91 12.09
C HIS A 105 9.34 -16.90 13.21
N ASN A 106 8.53 -15.83 13.29
CA ASN A 106 8.68 -14.78 14.31
C ASN A 106 8.02 -15.12 15.68
N THR A 107 7.56 -16.36 15.89
CA THR A 107 6.91 -16.77 17.16
C THR A 107 7.63 -17.89 17.93
N LEU A 108 8.80 -18.32 17.44
CA LEU A 108 9.67 -19.34 18.06
C LEU A 108 10.98 -18.70 18.54
#